data_AF-T2A8C4-F1
#
_entry.id   AF-T2A8C4-F1
#
_cell.length_a   1.000
_cell.length_b   1.000
_cell.length_c   1.000
_cell.angle_alpha   90.00
_cell.angle_beta   90.00
_cell.angle_gamma   90.00
#
_symmetry.space_group_name_H-M   'P 1'
#
loop_
_entity.id
_entity.type
_entity.pdbx_description
1 polymer ?
#
loop_
_entity_poly.entity_id
_entity_poly.type
_entity_poly.pdbx_seq_one_letter_code
_entity_poly.pdbx_strand_id
1 'polypeptide(L)' 'VGFYDPIKNHTHLNVPAILDFIQRRPQKKKKVYEILKRAEVFKEFGVKQTKFNQ' A
#
# COMPACT_ATOMS: atom_id res chain seq x y z
N VAL A 1 -4.75 -1.75 -7.73
CA VAL A 1 -5.18 -1.13 -9.00
C VAL A 1 -5.14 0.37 -8.82
N GLY A 2 -4.28 1.04 -9.58
CA GLY A 2 -4.14 2.49 -9.59
C GLY A 2 -3.96 2.94 -11.03
N PHE A 3 -4.15 4.22 -11.29
CA PHE A 3 -4.01 4.80 -12.62
C PHE A 3 -3.13 6.04 -12.53
N TYR A 4 -2.23 6.17 -13.51
CA TYR A 4 -1.34 7.30 -13.67
C TYR A 4 -1.86 8.15 -14.82
N ASP A 5 -2.10 9.45 -14.56
CA ASP A 5 -2.36 10.44 -15.59
C ASP A 5 -1.03 11.11 -15.99
N PRO A 6 -0.39 10.72 -17.10
CA PRO A 6 0.89 11.27 -17.53
C PRO A 6 0.80 12.74 -17.95
N ILE A 7 -0.37 13.21 -18.38
CA ILE A 7 -0.56 14.59 -18.82
C ILE A 7 -0.54 15.53 -17.63
N LYS A 8 -1.07 15.07 -16.49
CA LYS A 8 -1.12 15.84 -15.24
C LYS A 8 -0.02 15.47 -14.24
N ASN A 9 0.85 14.51 -14.60
CA ASN A 9 1.83 13.88 -13.72
C ASN A 9 1.20 13.44 -12.37
N HIS A 10 -0.05 12.99 -12.40
CA HIS A 10 -0.83 12.71 -11.19
C HIS A 10 -1.09 11.22 -11.07
N THR A 11 -0.66 10.62 -9.96
CA THR A 11 -0.86 9.20 -9.68
C THR A 11 -2.02 9.02 -8.73
N HIS A 12 -3.06 8.29 -9.15
CA HIS A 12 -4.14 7.86 -8.27
C HIS A 12 -3.91 6.41 -7.85
N LEU A 13 -3.57 6.24 -6.58
CA LEU A 13 -3.34 4.94 -5.98
C LEU A 13 -4.53 4.54 -5.10
N ASN A 14 -5.20 3.43 -5.41
CA ASN A 14 -6.18 2.86 -4.49
C ASN A 14 -5.45 2.08 -3.39
N VAL A 15 -4.99 2.80 -2.37
CA VAL A 15 -4.24 2.26 -1.23
C VAL A 15 -5.01 1.15 -0.50
N PRO A 16 -6.32 1.28 -0.20
CA PRO A 16 -7.10 0.19 0.39
C PRO A 16 -7.08 -1.11 -0.44
N ALA A 17 -7.26 -1.01 -1.77
CA ALA A 17 -7.26 -2.19 -2.64
C ALA A 17 -5.89 -2.88 -2.73
N ILE A 18 -4.81 -2.11 -2.66
CA ILE A 18 -3.45 -2.66 -2.63
C ILE A 18 -3.17 -3.38 -1.31
N LEU A 19 -3.60 -2.79 -0.19
CA LEU A 19 -3.47 -3.42 1.12
C LEU A 19 -4.27 -4.72 1.20
N ASP A 20 -5.50 -4.74 0.69
CA ASP A 20 -6.33 -5.95 0.63
C ASP A 20 -5.67 -7.04 -0.24
N PHE A 21 -5.10 -6.66 -1.40
CA PHE A 21 -4.37 -7.61 -2.25
C PHE A 21 -3.14 -8.23 -1.56
N ILE A 22 -2.42 -7.43 -0.78
CA ILE A 22 -1.28 -7.91 0.03
C ILE A 22 -1.79 -8.82 1.17
N GLN A 23 -2.89 -8.44 1.81
CA GLN A 23 -3.54 -9.24 2.86
C GLN A 23 -4.08 -10.58 2.35
N ARG A 24 -4.43 -10.69 1.07
CA ARG A 24 -4.86 -11.96 0.46
C ARG A 24 -3.68 -12.84 0.03
N ARG A 25 -2.45 -12.33 0.01
CA ARG A 25 -1.24 -13.06 -0.42
C ARG A 25 -0.28 -13.31 0.75
N PRO A 26 -0.54 -14.34 1.60
CA PRO A 26 0.21 -14.61 2.83
C PRO A 26 1.72 -14.71 2.64
N GLN A 27 2.17 -15.24 1.50
CA GLN A 27 3.60 -15.46 1.23
C GLN A 27 4.44 -14.18 1.10
N LYS A 28 3.83 -13.04 0.77
CA LYS A 28 4.57 -11.78 0.54
C LYS A 28 4.22 -10.67 1.55
N LYS A 29 3.31 -10.93 2.50
CA LYS A 29 2.81 -9.95 3.49
C LYS A 29 3.94 -9.24 4.23
N LYS A 30 4.82 -10.00 4.89
CA LYS A 30 5.84 -9.44 5.79
C LYS A 30 6.85 -8.57 5.04
N LYS A 31 7.35 -9.04 3.89
CA LYS A 31 8.32 -8.28 3.09
C LYS A 31 7.71 -7.03 2.47
N VAL A 32 6.48 -7.12 1.94
CA VAL A 32 5.80 -5.97 1.33
C VAL A 32 5.40 -4.95 2.38
N TYR A 33 4.94 -5.38 3.56
CA TYR A 33 4.65 -4.48 4.68
C TYR A 33 5.88 -3.69 5.11
N GLU A 34 7.04 -4.34 5.25
CA GLU A 34 8.29 -3.66 5.60
C GLU A 34 8.74 -2.65 4.52
N ILE A 35 8.53 -2.95 3.23
CA ILE A 35 8.82 -2.01 2.13
C ILE A 35 7.90 -0.79 2.22
N LEU A 36 6.59 -1.00 2.38
CA LEU A 36 5.61 0.10 2.50
C LEU A 36 5.84 0.95 3.75
N LYS A 37 6.30 0.33 4.84
CA LYS A 37 6.67 1.03 6.07
C LYS A 37 7.92 1.88 5.89
N ARG A 38 8.96 1.35 5.21
CA ARG A 38 10.19 2.11 4.88
C ARG A 38 9.93 3.25 3.91
N ALA A 39 9.02 3.08 2.97
CA ALA A 39 8.62 4.10 2.01
C ALA A 39 7.63 5.13 2.59
N GLU A 40 7.32 5.07 3.90
CA GLU A 40 6.43 5.99 4.61
C GLU A 40 5.01 6.15 4.03
N VAL A 41 4.58 5.21 3.18
CA VAL A 41 3.27 5.23 2.50
C VAL A 41 2.12 5.34 3.51
N PHE A 42 2.24 4.73 4.68
CA PHE A 42 1.20 4.82 5.72
C PHE A 42 1.03 6.23 6.29
N LYS A 43 2.10 7.03 6.35
CA LYS A 43 2.05 8.42 6.83
C LYS A 43 1.45 9.34 5.77
N GLU A 44 1.89 9.19 4.53
CA GLU A 44 1.45 10.02 3.40
C GLU A 44 -0.05 9.84 3.09
N PHE A 45 -0.56 8.60 3.23
CA PHE A 45 -1.96 8.29 2.94
C PHE A 45 -2.85 8.23 4.18
N GLY A 46 -2.37 8.62 5.36
CA GLY A 46 -3.16 8.62 6.60
C GLY A 46 -3.69 7.25 7.01
N VAL A 47 -3.08 6.17 6.52
CA VAL A 47 -3.55 4.81 6.77
C VAL A 47 -3.14 4.40 8.18
N LYS A 48 -4.13 4.13 9.04
CA LYS A 48 -3.87 3.54 10.36
C LYS A 48 -3.21 2.18 10.17
N GLN A 49 -2.00 2.01 10.70
CA GLN A 49 -1.31 0.72 10.72
C GLN A 49 -2.14 -0.27 11.54
N THR A 50 -2.95 -1.09 10.86
CA THR A 50 -3.60 -2.24 11.47
C THR A 50 -2.50 -3.23 11.81
N LYS A 51 -2.41 -3.67 13.08
CA LYS A 51 -1.48 -4.73 13.47
C LYS A 51 -1.74 -5.94 12.57
N PHE A 52 -0.80 -6.24 11.68
CA PHE A 52 -0.76 -7.50 10.96
C PHE A 52 -0.39 -8.57 11.98
N ASN A 53 -1.36 -9.01 12.78
CA ASN A 53 -1.15 -10.08 13.73
C ASN A 53 -0.78 -11.34 12.93
N GLN A 54 0.35 -11.90 13.32
CA GLN A 54 0.93 -13.14 12.79
C GLN A 54 0.11 -14.34 13.25
#